data_AF-A0A2M8PN52-F1
#
_entry.id   AF-A0A2M8PN52-F1
#
_cell.length_a   1.000
_cell.length_b   1.000
_cell.length_c   1.000
_cell.angle_alpha   90.00
_cell.angle_beta   90.00
_cell.angle_gamma   90.00
#
_symmetry.space_group_name_H-M   'P 1'
#
loop_
_entity.id
_entity.type
_entity.pdbx_description
1 polymer ?
#
loop_
_entity_poly.entity_id
_entity_poly.type
_entity_poly.pdbx_seq_one_letter_code
_entity_poly.pdbx_strand_id
1 'polypeptide(L)'
;TEDGWTPSTFNHNDYWVLDGAHATIANDCNLCHNGNYNNTPNTCDGCHMDNYNGTTNPNHASLGLPTTCETCHTTDPGWSPATFPIHDDFWVLNGAHANIANNCVDCHNGNYNNTPNTCDGCHMDDYNGTTNPNHAAAQFPVTCQDCHTEDGWTPSTFNHNDYWVLDGAHATI
;
A
#
# COMPACT_ATOMS: atom_id res chain seq x y z
N THR A 1 -40.35 33.46 -32.92
CA THR A 1 -39.79 33.75 -31.59
C THR A 1 -39.71 32.42 -30.90
N GLU A 2 -38.52 31.83 -30.86
CA GLU A 2 -38.34 30.47 -30.34
C GLU A 2 -38.74 30.43 -28.87
N ASP A 3 -39.64 29.51 -28.56
CA ASP A 3 -40.28 29.33 -27.27
C ASP A 3 -39.24 29.07 -26.17
N GLY A 4 -39.46 29.74 -25.04
CA GLY A 4 -38.57 29.80 -23.91
C GLY A 4 -38.25 28.43 -23.32
N TRP A 5 -37.00 27.99 -23.50
CA TRP A 5 -36.40 27.03 -22.61
C TRP A 5 -36.23 27.66 -21.23
N THR A 6 -37.05 27.24 -20.27
CA THR A 6 -36.75 27.47 -18.85
C THR A 6 -35.45 26.75 -18.51
N PRO A 7 -34.41 27.44 -18.02
CA PRO A 7 -33.19 26.79 -17.58
C PRO A 7 -33.53 25.79 -16.47
N SER A 8 -32.95 24.60 -16.58
CA SER A 8 -32.98 23.62 -15.49
C SER A 8 -32.38 24.25 -14.22
N THR A 9 -33.01 24.04 -13.08
CA THR A 9 -32.44 24.36 -11.76
C THR A 9 -31.47 23.29 -11.26
N PHE A 10 -31.18 22.28 -12.08
CA PHE A 10 -30.27 21.20 -11.72
C PHE A 10 -28.85 21.71 -11.58
N ASN A 11 -28.22 21.39 -10.45
CA ASN A 11 -26.84 21.71 -10.15
C ASN A 11 -26.10 20.41 -9.82
N HIS A 12 -25.06 20.10 -10.60
CA HIS A 12 -24.25 18.89 -10.38
C HIS A 12 -23.64 18.86 -8.99
N ASN A 13 -23.24 20.00 -8.43
CA ASN A 13 -22.59 20.05 -7.11
C ASN A 13 -23.49 19.57 -5.95
N ASP A 14 -24.80 19.45 -6.17
CA ASP A 14 -25.73 18.90 -5.19
C ASP A 14 -25.70 17.35 -5.15
N TYR A 15 -25.07 16.71 -6.15
CA TYR A 15 -25.08 15.25 -6.34
C TYR A 15 -23.68 14.65 -6.60
N TRP A 16 -22.88 15.30 -7.44
CA TRP A 16 -21.52 14.91 -7.80
C TRP A 16 -20.74 16.11 -8.34
N VAL A 17 -19.63 16.44 -7.67
CA VAL A 17 -18.78 17.56 -8.08
C VAL A 17 -17.95 17.15 -9.31
N LEU A 18 -18.04 17.94 -10.38
CA LEU A 18 -17.25 17.74 -11.60
C LEU A 18 -15.89 18.43 -11.46
N ASP A 19 -14.95 17.80 -10.77
CA ASP A 19 -13.57 18.27 -10.57
C ASP A 19 -12.54 17.35 -11.22
N GLY A 20 -11.26 17.72 -11.13
CA GLY A 20 -10.14 16.94 -11.66
C GLY A 20 -10.34 16.48 -13.12
N ALA A 21 -10.25 15.19 -13.36
CA ALA A 21 -10.51 14.58 -14.67
C ALA A 21 -11.96 14.76 -15.16
N HIS A 22 -12.94 14.74 -14.25
CA HIS A 22 -14.36 14.88 -14.59
C HIS A 22 -14.70 16.28 -15.10
N ALA A 23 -14.01 17.32 -14.63
CA ALA A 23 -14.17 18.68 -15.13
C ALA A 23 -13.90 18.79 -16.64
N THR A 24 -12.99 17.95 -17.17
CA THR A 24 -12.61 17.98 -18.60
C THR A 24 -13.70 17.46 -19.53
N ILE A 25 -14.63 16.66 -19.01
CA ILE A 25 -15.74 16.06 -19.76
C ILE A 25 -17.11 16.62 -19.34
N ALA A 26 -17.13 17.68 -18.52
CA ALA A 26 -18.36 18.22 -17.92
C ALA A 26 -19.43 18.67 -18.94
N ASN A 27 -19.03 18.96 -20.19
CA ASN A 27 -19.93 19.37 -21.26
C ASN A 27 -20.37 18.23 -22.19
N ASP A 28 -19.85 17.01 -21.99
CA ASP A 28 -20.26 15.82 -22.75
C ASP A 28 -21.12 14.91 -21.88
N CYS A 29 -22.41 15.27 -21.81
CA CYS A 29 -23.39 14.60 -20.96
C CYS A 29 -23.46 13.09 -21.22
N ASN A 30 -23.21 12.65 -22.46
CA ASN A 30 -23.34 11.25 -22.82
C ASN A 30 -22.23 10.38 -22.24
N LEU A 31 -21.05 10.93 -21.94
CA LEU A 31 -19.95 10.17 -21.34
C LEU A 31 -20.29 9.64 -19.94
N CYS A 32 -21.17 10.34 -19.21
CA CYS A 32 -21.62 9.92 -17.88
C CYS A 32 -23.02 9.29 -17.93
N HIS A 33 -23.96 9.94 -18.61
CA HIS A 33 -25.35 9.54 -18.56
C HIS A 33 -25.69 8.42 -19.55
N ASN A 34 -24.89 8.19 -20.60
CA ASN A 34 -25.15 7.17 -21.62
C ASN A 34 -26.58 7.23 -22.18
N GLY A 35 -27.15 8.43 -22.32
CA GLY A 35 -28.53 8.66 -22.76
C GLY A 35 -29.62 8.41 -21.71
N ASN A 36 -29.28 7.96 -20.50
CA ASN A 36 -30.21 7.80 -19.37
C ASN A 36 -29.83 8.71 -18.20
N TYR A 37 -30.64 9.75 -17.99
CA TYR A 37 -30.41 10.77 -16.95
C TYR A 37 -31.04 10.45 -15.60
N ASN A 38 -31.73 9.30 -15.44
CA ASN A 38 -32.46 8.97 -14.23
C ASN A 38 -31.69 8.05 -13.25
N ASN A 39 -30.59 7.42 -13.70
CA ASN A 39 -29.90 6.41 -12.90
C ASN A 39 -28.40 6.33 -13.22
N THR A 40 -27.77 7.49 -13.33
CA THR A 40 -26.32 7.58 -13.50
C THR A 40 -25.64 7.30 -12.17
N PRO A 41 -24.72 6.32 -12.09
CA PRO A 41 -23.98 6.07 -10.87
C PRO A 41 -23.22 7.31 -10.41
N ASN A 42 -23.18 7.52 -9.10
CA ASN A 42 -22.44 8.60 -8.45
C ASN A 42 -21.43 8.06 -7.43
N THR A 43 -20.93 6.85 -7.65
CA THR A 43 -19.82 6.27 -6.91
C THR A 43 -18.70 5.93 -7.89
N CYS A 44 -17.46 5.96 -7.42
CA CYS A 44 -16.29 5.70 -8.27
C CYS A 44 -16.38 4.31 -8.91
N ASP A 45 -16.65 3.29 -8.10
CA ASP A 45 -16.78 1.89 -8.53
C ASP A 45 -17.95 1.68 -9.50
N GLY A 46 -19.05 2.41 -9.33
CA GLY A 46 -20.21 2.35 -10.22
C GLY A 46 -19.89 2.67 -11.68
N CYS A 47 -18.86 3.48 -11.92
CA CYS A 47 -18.37 3.83 -13.26
C CYS A 47 -17.03 3.17 -13.63
N HIS A 48 -16.14 2.97 -12.64
CA HIS A 48 -14.74 2.59 -12.85
C HIS A 48 -14.42 1.16 -12.37
N MET A 49 -15.42 0.28 -12.23
CA MET A 49 -15.18 -1.11 -11.85
C MET A 49 -14.26 -1.85 -12.84
N ASP A 50 -14.36 -1.54 -14.13
CA ASP A 50 -13.47 -2.14 -15.14
C ASP A 50 -12.02 -1.67 -14.97
N ASN A 51 -11.81 -0.40 -14.58
CA ASN A 51 -10.46 0.09 -14.24
C ASN A 51 -9.92 -0.63 -13.00
N TYR A 52 -10.75 -0.78 -11.96
CA TYR A 52 -10.40 -1.53 -10.75
C TYR A 52 -9.97 -2.96 -11.09
N ASN A 53 -10.79 -3.68 -11.85
CA ASN A 53 -10.54 -5.08 -12.24
C ASN A 53 -9.36 -5.23 -13.21
N GLY A 54 -9.12 -4.22 -14.05
CA GLY A 54 -8.05 -4.23 -15.05
C GLY A 54 -6.68 -3.79 -14.53
N THR A 55 -6.59 -3.27 -13.31
CA THR A 55 -5.31 -2.83 -12.75
C THR A 55 -4.44 -4.02 -12.36
N THR A 56 -3.17 -4.00 -12.74
CA THR A 56 -2.22 -5.11 -12.52
C THR A 56 -1.13 -4.82 -11.50
N ASN A 57 -0.94 -3.56 -11.08
CA ASN A 57 0.12 -3.18 -10.14
C ASN A 57 -0.21 -1.86 -9.39
N PRO A 58 -0.61 -1.93 -8.11
CA PRO A 58 -1.05 -3.14 -7.41
C PRO A 58 -2.30 -3.73 -8.06
N ASN A 59 -2.42 -5.06 -8.09
CA ASN A 59 -3.63 -5.71 -8.57
C ASN A 59 -4.71 -5.62 -7.48
N HIS A 60 -5.61 -4.65 -7.61
CA HIS A 60 -6.65 -4.40 -6.62
C HIS A 60 -7.50 -5.64 -6.29
N ALA A 61 -7.97 -6.35 -7.31
CA ALA A 61 -8.82 -7.52 -7.13
C ALA A 61 -8.08 -8.69 -6.45
N SER A 62 -6.85 -8.98 -6.86
CA SER A 62 -6.05 -10.07 -6.29
C SER A 62 -5.62 -9.79 -4.85
N LEU A 63 -5.41 -8.51 -4.51
CA LEU A 63 -5.03 -8.08 -3.16
C LEU A 63 -6.25 -7.81 -2.27
N GLY A 64 -7.46 -7.87 -2.81
CA GLY A 64 -8.70 -7.62 -2.07
C GLY A 64 -8.81 -6.17 -1.58
N LEU A 65 -8.30 -5.21 -2.34
CA LEU A 65 -8.35 -3.79 -1.99
C LEU A 65 -9.82 -3.28 -1.97
N PRO A 66 -10.15 -2.24 -1.19
CA PRO A 66 -11.51 -1.74 -1.13
C PRO A 66 -11.91 -1.03 -2.43
N THR A 67 -13.21 -1.01 -2.73
CA THR A 67 -13.78 -0.26 -3.86
C THR A 67 -14.14 1.19 -3.50
N THR A 68 -13.83 1.63 -2.27
CA THR A 68 -13.88 3.04 -1.85
C THR A 68 -12.68 3.79 -2.41
N CYS A 69 -12.68 4.03 -3.72
CA CYS A 69 -11.55 4.55 -4.49
C CYS A 69 -10.94 5.83 -3.91
N GLU A 70 -11.79 6.70 -3.36
CA GLU A 70 -11.44 7.98 -2.73
C GLU A 70 -10.60 7.85 -1.45
N THR A 71 -10.51 6.64 -0.88
CA THR A 71 -9.61 6.35 0.24
C THR A 71 -8.15 6.45 -0.17
N CYS A 72 -7.85 6.14 -1.44
CA CYS A 72 -6.48 6.05 -1.95
C CYS A 72 -6.22 7.08 -3.07
N HIS A 73 -7.20 7.30 -3.95
CA HIS A 73 -7.06 8.11 -5.16
C HIS A 73 -7.80 9.44 -5.05
N THR A 74 -7.27 10.44 -5.75
CA THR A 74 -7.96 11.71 -5.99
C THR A 74 -8.69 11.67 -7.34
N THR A 75 -9.53 12.68 -7.59
CA THR A 75 -10.15 12.89 -8.90
C THR A 75 -9.19 13.54 -9.90
N ASP A 76 -7.96 13.88 -9.51
CA ASP A 76 -6.96 14.44 -10.41
C ASP A 76 -6.65 13.46 -11.56
N PRO A 77 -6.26 13.98 -12.74
CA PRO A 77 -6.01 13.13 -13.90
C PRO A 77 -5.03 11.99 -13.63
N GLY A 78 -5.46 10.79 -13.99
CA GLY A 78 -4.62 9.58 -13.88
C GLY A 78 -4.63 8.90 -12.52
N TRP A 79 -5.63 9.16 -11.67
CA TRP A 79 -5.76 8.55 -10.33
C TRP A 79 -4.56 8.88 -9.42
N SER A 80 -3.96 10.05 -9.63
CA SER A 80 -2.68 10.46 -9.05
C SER A 80 -2.76 11.89 -8.50
N PRO A 81 -2.20 12.18 -7.31
CA PRO A 81 -1.43 11.25 -6.48
C PRO A 81 -2.32 10.19 -5.82
N ALA A 82 -1.73 9.01 -5.61
CA ALA A 82 -2.35 7.95 -4.82
C ALA A 82 -1.64 7.84 -3.46
N THR A 83 -2.41 7.55 -2.42
CA THR A 83 -1.91 7.22 -1.09
C THR A 83 -2.35 5.81 -0.72
N PHE A 84 -1.72 5.21 0.29
CA PHE A 84 -2.06 3.87 0.75
C PHE A 84 -2.22 3.85 2.28
N PRO A 85 -3.29 4.45 2.83
CA PRO A 85 -3.45 4.61 4.27
C PRO A 85 -3.73 3.29 5.00
N ILE A 86 -4.06 2.22 4.26
CA ILE A 86 -4.32 0.87 4.77
C ILE A 86 -3.09 -0.03 4.71
N HIS A 87 -1.89 0.53 4.56
CA HIS A 87 -0.64 -0.24 4.49
C HIS A 87 -0.50 -1.22 5.66
N ASP A 88 -0.81 -0.76 6.87
CA ASP A 88 -0.68 -1.53 8.10
C ASP A 88 -1.63 -2.74 8.19
N ASP A 89 -2.68 -2.80 7.36
CA ASP A 89 -3.53 -3.99 7.24
C ASP A 89 -2.78 -5.16 6.57
N PHE A 90 -1.68 -4.88 5.86
CA PHE A 90 -0.84 -5.84 5.17
C PHE A 90 0.50 -6.05 5.88
N TRP A 91 1.16 -4.96 6.24
CA TRP A 91 2.42 -4.99 6.98
C TRP A 91 2.63 -3.69 7.75
N VAL A 92 2.80 -3.78 9.06
CA VAL A 92 2.94 -2.59 9.91
C VAL A 92 4.37 -2.05 9.79
N LEU A 93 4.49 -0.75 9.54
CA LEU A 93 5.79 -0.07 9.43
C LEU A 93 6.25 0.45 10.80
N ASN A 94 7.01 -0.35 11.57
CA ASN A 94 7.61 0.11 12.83
C ASN A 94 9.14 0.27 12.75
N GLY A 95 9.72 0.79 13.84
CA GLY A 95 11.15 0.93 14.03
C GLY A 95 11.85 1.62 12.86
N ALA A 96 12.89 1.00 12.32
CA ALA A 96 13.65 1.50 11.18
C ALA A 96 12.81 1.60 9.91
N HIS A 97 11.81 0.74 9.71
CA HIS A 97 10.94 0.76 8.53
C HIS A 97 10.00 1.96 8.50
N ALA A 98 9.59 2.46 9.67
CA ALA A 98 8.81 3.69 9.77
C ALA A 98 9.54 4.91 9.16
N ASN A 99 10.87 4.92 9.21
CA ASN A 99 11.67 6.02 8.65
C ASN A 99 11.62 6.10 7.11
N ILE A 100 11.30 4.98 6.45
CA ILE A 100 11.19 4.89 4.98
C ILE A 100 9.74 4.64 4.53
N ALA A 101 8.76 4.83 5.41
CA ALA A 101 7.34 4.55 5.14
C ALA A 101 6.79 5.24 3.87
N ASN A 102 7.35 6.40 3.50
CA ASN A 102 6.95 7.16 2.33
C ASN A 102 7.86 6.94 1.10
N ASN A 103 8.86 6.06 1.19
CA ASN A 103 9.76 5.73 0.09
C ASN A 103 9.45 4.34 -0.46
N CYS A 104 8.28 4.21 -1.08
CA CYS A 104 7.71 2.91 -1.47
C CYS A 104 8.65 2.05 -2.33
N VAL A 105 9.51 2.68 -3.14
CA VAL A 105 10.44 1.96 -4.02
C VAL A 105 11.51 1.19 -3.26
N ASP A 106 11.87 1.61 -2.04
CA ASP A 106 12.91 0.96 -1.23
C ASP A 106 12.54 -0.51 -0.92
N CYS A 107 11.25 -0.80 -0.79
CA CYS A 107 10.75 -2.15 -0.52
C CYS A 107 10.13 -2.78 -1.76
N HIS A 108 9.22 -2.06 -2.44
CA HIS A 108 8.43 -2.63 -3.52
C HIS A 108 9.18 -2.75 -4.83
N ASN A 109 10.25 -1.97 -5.06
CA ASN A 109 11.03 -2.00 -6.29
C ASN A 109 10.17 -1.91 -7.57
N GLY A 110 9.06 -1.18 -7.51
CA GLY A 110 8.09 -1.01 -8.60
C GLY A 110 7.09 -2.16 -8.79
N ASN A 111 7.12 -3.21 -7.97
CA ASN A 111 6.11 -4.28 -7.94
C ASN A 111 5.42 -4.34 -6.58
N TYR A 112 4.15 -3.94 -6.55
CA TYR A 112 3.33 -3.83 -5.35
C TYR A 112 2.47 -5.07 -5.09
N ASN A 113 2.64 -6.14 -5.87
CA ASN A 113 1.85 -7.36 -5.71
C ASN A 113 2.49 -8.37 -4.74
N ASN A 114 3.83 -8.44 -4.71
CA ASN A 114 4.55 -9.58 -4.13
C ASN A 114 5.77 -9.16 -3.30
N THR A 115 5.66 -8.08 -2.53
CA THR A 115 6.74 -7.66 -1.64
C THR A 115 6.81 -8.61 -0.43
N PRO A 116 7.99 -9.20 -0.13
CA PRO A 116 8.12 -10.06 1.03
C PRO A 116 7.76 -9.32 2.32
N ASN A 117 7.10 -10.02 3.24
CA ASN A 117 6.73 -9.50 4.56
C ASN A 117 7.44 -10.24 5.71
N THR A 118 8.49 -10.99 5.38
CA THR A 118 9.39 -11.62 6.36
C THR A 118 10.74 -10.93 6.33
N CYS A 119 11.40 -10.84 7.50
CA CYS A 119 12.70 -10.19 7.61
C CYS A 119 13.72 -10.80 6.64
N ASP A 120 13.80 -12.12 6.58
CA ASP A 120 14.72 -12.86 5.72
C ASP A 120 14.38 -12.69 4.23
N GLY A 121 13.11 -12.48 3.88
CA GLY A 121 12.69 -12.24 2.50
C GLY A 121 13.30 -10.98 1.89
N CYS A 122 13.63 -9.98 2.72
CA CYS A 122 14.30 -8.74 2.30
C CYS A 122 15.79 -8.72 2.70
N HIS A 123 16.14 -9.29 3.86
CA HIS A 123 17.44 -9.16 4.50
C HIS A 123 18.29 -10.44 4.47
N MET A 124 18.03 -11.34 3.51
CA MET A 124 18.85 -12.54 3.32
C MET A 124 20.32 -12.21 3.03
N ASP A 125 20.58 -11.13 2.30
CA ASP A 125 21.94 -10.69 2.00
C ASP A 125 22.66 -10.19 3.25
N ASP A 126 21.97 -9.48 4.15
CA ASP A 126 22.50 -9.07 5.45
C ASP A 126 22.81 -10.30 6.33
N TYR A 127 21.90 -11.27 6.37
CA TYR A 127 22.07 -12.54 7.07
C TYR A 127 23.33 -13.29 6.58
N ASN A 128 23.46 -13.47 5.26
CA ASN A 128 24.61 -14.17 4.65
C ASN A 128 25.92 -13.38 4.74
N GLY A 129 25.84 -12.05 4.74
CA GLY A 129 27.00 -11.15 4.78
C GLY A 129 27.56 -10.90 6.18
N THR A 130 26.82 -11.24 7.23
CA THR A 130 27.28 -11.03 8.60
C THR A 130 28.44 -11.97 8.94
N THR A 131 29.52 -11.43 9.52
CA THR A 131 30.73 -12.19 9.87
C THR A 131 30.99 -12.33 11.36
N ASN A 132 30.30 -11.56 12.21
CA ASN A 132 30.49 -11.61 13.67
C ASN A 132 29.18 -11.36 14.46
N PRO A 133 28.57 -12.41 15.03
CA PRO A 133 28.83 -13.82 14.71
C PRO A 133 28.44 -14.11 13.26
N ASN A 134 29.10 -15.07 12.62
CA ASN A 134 28.73 -15.46 11.25
C ASN A 134 27.45 -16.31 11.28
N HIS A 135 26.30 -15.71 10.90
CA HIS A 135 24.99 -16.38 10.97
C HIS A 135 24.93 -17.64 10.11
N ALA A 136 25.35 -17.56 8.85
CA ALA A 136 25.29 -18.68 7.91
C ALA A 136 26.20 -19.84 8.34
N ALA A 137 27.43 -19.55 8.77
CA ALA A 137 28.38 -20.58 9.21
C ALA A 137 27.98 -21.22 10.55
N ALA A 138 27.37 -20.45 11.45
CA ALA A 138 26.81 -20.96 12.70
C ALA A 138 25.44 -21.64 12.52
N GLN A 139 24.87 -21.57 11.32
CA GLN A 139 23.53 -22.08 10.99
C GLN A 139 22.44 -21.52 11.91
N PHE A 140 22.51 -20.22 12.20
CA PHE A 140 21.46 -19.56 12.96
C PHE A 140 20.12 -19.61 12.21
N PRO A 141 18.99 -19.55 12.93
CA PRO A 141 17.70 -19.55 12.26
C PRO A 141 17.49 -18.20 11.54
N VAL A 142 16.64 -18.22 10.51
CA VAL A 142 16.21 -17.02 9.79
C VAL A 142 15.02 -16.32 10.45
N THR A 143 14.65 -16.75 11.67
CA THR A 143 13.71 -16.07 12.55
C THR A 143 14.40 -14.88 13.21
N CYS A 144 14.65 -13.84 12.40
CA CYS A 144 15.42 -12.65 12.79
C CYS A 144 14.95 -12.03 14.12
N GLN A 145 13.64 -12.04 14.35
CA GLN A 145 12.98 -11.51 15.54
C GLN A 145 13.32 -12.23 16.85
N ASP A 146 13.93 -13.41 16.80
CA ASP A 146 14.39 -14.11 18.00
C ASP A 146 15.56 -13.37 18.67
N CYS A 147 16.34 -12.61 17.87
CA CYS A 147 17.57 -11.95 18.29
C CYS A 147 17.63 -10.47 17.94
N HIS A 148 16.78 -9.98 17.03
CA HIS A 148 16.80 -8.61 16.53
C HIS A 148 15.41 -7.98 16.63
N THR A 149 15.36 -6.66 16.52
CA THR A 149 14.11 -5.89 16.56
C THR A 149 14.00 -5.04 15.32
N GLU A 150 12.80 -4.55 15.03
CA GLU A 150 12.57 -3.63 13.91
C GLU A 150 13.30 -2.28 14.09
N ASP A 151 13.71 -1.92 15.31
CA ASP A 151 14.50 -0.71 15.58
C ASP A 151 15.93 -0.81 15.01
N GLY A 152 16.43 -2.02 14.78
CA GLY A 152 17.71 -2.27 14.14
C GLY A 152 18.32 -3.64 14.47
N TRP A 153 19.33 -4.00 13.68
CA TRP A 153 20.11 -5.23 13.88
C TRP A 153 20.98 -5.20 15.14
N THR A 154 21.33 -4.01 15.63
CA THR A 154 22.17 -3.83 16.82
C THR A 154 21.56 -2.82 17.79
N PRO A 155 21.65 -3.07 19.12
CA PRO A 155 22.14 -4.29 19.75
C PRO A 155 21.21 -5.49 19.50
N SER A 156 21.76 -6.70 19.53
CA SER A 156 20.94 -7.92 19.53
C SER A 156 20.35 -8.16 20.92
N THR A 157 19.14 -8.71 20.98
CA THR A 157 18.48 -9.22 22.18
C THR A 157 18.86 -10.67 22.50
N PHE A 158 19.75 -11.29 21.70
CA PHE A 158 20.19 -12.66 21.89
C PHE A 158 20.68 -12.91 23.32
N ASN A 159 20.13 -13.94 23.94
CA ASN A 159 20.51 -14.39 25.26
C ASN A 159 21.10 -15.81 25.16
N HIS A 160 22.36 -15.95 25.57
CA HIS A 160 23.04 -17.24 25.54
C HIS A 160 22.25 -18.31 26.28
N ASN A 161 21.60 -17.97 27.40
CA ASN A 161 20.88 -18.95 28.23
C ASN A 161 19.67 -19.59 27.53
N ASP A 162 19.20 -19.03 26.42
CA ASP A 162 18.09 -19.58 25.64
C ASP A 162 18.54 -20.75 24.74
N TYR A 163 19.84 -20.86 24.47
CA TYR A 163 20.42 -21.90 23.59
C TYR A 163 21.51 -22.72 24.29
N TRP A 164 22.42 -22.04 24.99
CA TRP A 164 23.48 -22.64 25.78
C TRP A 164 23.73 -21.83 27.06
N VAL A 165 23.31 -22.39 28.18
CA VAL A 165 23.52 -21.78 29.49
C VAL A 165 25.01 -21.65 29.76
N LEU A 166 25.44 -20.41 30.03
CA LEU A 166 26.81 -20.12 30.43
C LEU A 166 26.99 -20.57 31.88
N ASP A 167 27.48 -21.80 32.07
CA ASP A 167 27.71 -22.40 33.38
C ASP A 167 29.19 -22.77 33.61
N GLY A 168 29.49 -23.21 34.84
CA GLY A 168 30.84 -23.62 35.24
C GLY A 168 31.89 -22.55 34.98
N ALA A 169 32.92 -22.89 34.20
CA ALA A 169 34.02 -21.98 33.86
C ALA A 169 33.59 -20.80 32.94
N HIS A 170 32.41 -20.86 32.33
CA HIS A 170 31.89 -19.83 31.42
C HIS A 170 30.87 -18.90 32.11
N ALA A 171 30.49 -19.17 33.36
CA ALA A 171 29.49 -18.39 34.09
C ALA A 171 29.92 -16.95 34.46
N THR A 172 31.20 -16.61 34.29
CA THR A 172 31.78 -15.32 34.70
C THR A 172 32.39 -14.52 33.54
N ILE A 173 32.13 -14.93 32.29
CA ILE A 173 32.53 -14.20 31.08
C ILE A 173 31.38 -13.31 30.64
#